data_AF-A0A920PZ05-F1
#
_entry.id   AF-A0A920PZ05-F1
#
_cell.length_a   1.000
_cell.length_b   1.000
_cell.length_c   1.000
_cell.angle_alpha   90.00
_cell.angle_beta   90.00
_cell.angle_gamma   90.00
#
_symmetry.space_group_name_H-M   'P 1'
#
loop_
_entity.id
_entity.type
_entity.pdbx_description
1 polymer ?
#
loop_
_entity_poly.entity_id
_entity_poly.type
_entity_poly.pdbx_seq_one_letter_code
_entity_poly.pdbx_strand_id
1 'polypeptide(L)'
;MTPFYHPLMLARMTATLDAASNGRLTLGVGVGGEFPMEFEAAGLKVNQRGRRTDECLEVLRHLWSGERVSFSGRHFQVTHTMINPTPNPAAEPPYLGFR
;
A
#
# COMPACT_ATOMS: atom_id res chain seq x y z
N MET A 1 -9.30 -0.72 2.86
CA MET A 1 -8.48 0.37 3.42
C MET A 1 -7.25 0.71 2.59
N THR A 2 -6.58 -0.23 1.91
CA THR A 2 -5.44 0.04 1.01
C THR A 2 -5.67 1.09 -0.10
N PRO A 3 -6.83 1.17 -0.79
CA PRO A 3 -6.99 2.10 -1.92
C PRO A 3 -7.06 3.58 -1.52
N PHE A 4 -7.17 3.87 -0.22
CA PHE A 4 -7.24 5.22 0.35
C PHE A 4 -5.86 5.84 0.59
N TYR A 5 -4.81 5.02 0.66
CA TYR A 5 -3.47 5.51 0.96
C TYR A 5 -2.66 5.71 -0.32
N HIS A 6 -1.84 6.75 -0.33
CA HIS A 6 -0.73 6.82 -1.28
C HIS A 6 0.30 5.74 -0.91
N PRO A 7 0.79 4.94 -1.88
CA PRO A 7 1.65 3.80 -1.58
C PRO A 7 2.93 4.18 -0.84
N LEU A 8 3.57 5.30 -1.20
CA LEU A 8 4.76 5.81 -0.48
C LEU A 8 4.48 6.06 1.01
N MET A 9 3.31 6.60 1.35
CA MET A 9 2.97 6.87 2.73
C MET A 9 2.64 5.58 3.48
N LEU A 10 1.86 4.69 2.86
CA LEU A 10 1.60 3.38 3.44
C LEU A 10 2.91 2.61 3.69
N ALA A 11 3.85 2.65 2.75
CA ALA A 11 5.15 1.99 2.87
C ALA A 11 5.97 2.52 4.05
N ARG A 12 5.95 3.84 4.28
CA ARG A 12 6.65 4.46 5.40
C ARG A 12 5.99 4.13 6.73
N MET A 13 4.66 4.21 6.82
CA MET A 13 3.93 3.89 8.04
C MET A 13 4.17 2.44 8.47
N THR A 14 4.11 1.50 7.53
CA THR A 14 4.33 0.08 7.84
C THR A 14 5.78 -0.19 8.22
N ALA A 15 6.76 0.42 7.55
CA ALA A 15 8.17 0.29 7.93
C ALA A 15 8.42 0.81 9.36
N THR A 16 7.85 1.95 9.71
CA THR A 16 7.97 2.51 11.06
C THR A 16 7.30 1.63 12.11
N LEU A 17 6.08 1.14 11.83
CA LEU A 17 5.38 0.24 12.75
C LEU A 17 6.06 -1.10 12.90
N ASP A 18 6.61 -1.66 11.81
CA ASP A 18 7.36 -2.90 11.85
C ASP A 18 8.60 -2.76 12.74
N ALA A 19 9.39 -1.70 12.55
CA ALA A 19 10.54 -1.38 13.39
C ALA A 19 10.14 -1.19 14.86
N ALA A 20 9.09 -0.41 15.14
CA ALA A 20 8.60 -0.16 16.50
C ALA A 20 8.06 -1.44 17.18
N SER A 21 7.52 -2.36 16.38
CA SER A 21 6.99 -3.64 16.86
C SER A 21 8.07 -4.73 16.98
N ASN A 22 9.31 -4.46 16.55
CA ASN A 22 10.39 -5.43 16.42
C ASN A 22 10.03 -6.59 15.48
N GLY A 23 9.53 -6.27 14.28
CA GLY A 23 9.26 -7.25 13.22
C GLY A 23 7.96 -8.04 13.40
N ARG A 24 7.02 -7.57 14.24
CA ARG A 24 5.76 -8.26 14.56
C ARG A 24 4.57 -7.72 13.79
N LEU A 25 4.79 -6.88 12.78
CA LEU A 25 3.71 -6.33 11.98
C LEU A 25 3.21 -7.37 10.98
N THR A 26 1.90 -7.55 10.92
CA THR A 26 1.22 -8.23 9.80
C THR A 26 0.31 -7.21 9.11
N LEU A 27 0.63 -6.85 7.87
CA LEU A 27 -0.18 -5.89 7.13
C LEU A 27 -1.42 -6.57 6.53
N GLY A 28 -2.58 -6.33 7.16
CA GLY A 28 -3.87 -6.69 6.58
C GLY A 28 -4.21 -5.80 5.38
N VAL A 29 -4.52 -6.40 4.23
CA VAL A 29 -4.94 -5.70 3.02
C VAL A 29 -6.43 -5.92 2.80
N GLY A 30 -7.16 -4.83 2.64
CA GLY A 30 -8.58 -4.87 2.29
C GLY A 30 -8.88 -3.91 1.15
N VAL A 31 -9.60 -4.39 0.14
CA VAL A 31 -10.06 -3.59 -1.00
C VAL A 31 -11.18 -2.63 -0.58
N GLY A 32 -12.05 -3.05 0.35
CA GLY A 32 -13.21 -2.28 0.82
C GLY A 32 -14.30 -2.13 -0.24
N GLY A 33 -15.23 -1.20 -0.01
CA GLY A 33 -16.27 -0.81 -0.98
C GLY A 33 -17.69 -1.26 -0.65
N GLU A 34 -17.91 -1.86 0.51
CA GLU A 34 -19.23 -2.15 1.09
C GLU A 34 -20.01 -0.85 1.38
N PHE A 35 -19.29 0.22 1.72
CA PHE A 35 -19.85 1.56 1.95
C PHE A 35 -19.32 2.56 0.92
N PRO A 36 -20.03 2.81 -0.19
CA PRO A 36 -19.59 3.75 -1.22
C PRO A 36 -19.37 5.19 -0.73
N MET A 37 -20.11 5.60 0.30
CA MET A 37 -20.01 6.94 0.90
C MET A 37 -18.61 7.21 1.49
N GLU A 38 -17.90 6.19 1.97
CA GLU A 38 -16.52 6.34 2.45
C GLU A 38 -15.56 6.70 1.31
N PHE A 39 -15.77 6.09 0.13
CA PHE A 39 -14.97 6.41 -1.06
C PHE A 39 -15.26 7.82 -1.55
N GLU A 40 -16.53 8.21 -1.61
CA GLU A 40 -16.94 9.55 -2.01
C GLU A 40 -16.36 10.62 -1.07
N ALA A 41 -16.44 10.40 0.25
CA ALA A 41 -15.86 11.30 1.25
C ALA A 41 -14.33 11.44 1.12
N ALA A 42 -13.65 10.40 0.63
CA ALA A 42 -12.21 10.44 0.34
C ALA A 42 -11.89 10.96 -1.08
N GLY A 43 -12.88 11.41 -1.85
CA GLY A 43 -12.69 11.88 -3.23
C GLY A 43 -12.38 10.77 -4.23
N LEU A 44 -12.73 9.53 -3.92
CA LEU A 44 -12.48 8.34 -4.73
C LEU A 44 -13.76 7.78 -5.31
N LYS A 45 -13.65 7.06 -6.43
CA LYS A 45 -14.75 6.28 -6.99
C LYS A 45 -14.63 4.84 -6.54
N VAL A 46 -15.71 4.27 -6.01
CA VAL A 46 -15.73 2.87 -5.55
C VAL A 46 -15.33 1.87 -6.65
N ASN A 47 -15.62 2.17 -7.92
CA ASN A 47 -15.24 1.33 -9.06
C ASN A 47 -13.73 1.31 -9.35
N GLN A 48 -12.93 2.16 -8.70
CA GLN A 48 -11.47 2.18 -8.80
C GLN A 48 -10.79 1.34 -7.71
N ARG A 49 -11.53 0.86 -6.70
CA ARG A 49 -11.00 0.23 -5.48
C ARG A 49 -10.03 -0.93 -5.74
N GLY A 50 -10.35 -1.81 -6.70
CA GLY A 50 -9.53 -2.98 -7.04
C GLY A 50 -8.19 -2.54 -7.62
N ARG A 51 -8.23 -1.82 -8.74
CA ARG A 51 -7.01 -1.35 -9.42
C ARG A 51 -6.14 -0.44 -8.54
N ARG A 52 -6.73 0.43 -7.71
CA ARG A 52 -5.97 1.20 -6.72
C ARG A 52 -5.27 0.30 -5.71
N THR A 53 -5.94 -0.75 -5.25
CA THR A 53 -5.31 -1.70 -4.31
C THR A 53 -4.16 -2.44 -4.97
N ASP A 54 -4.34 -2.91 -6.20
CA ASP A 54 -3.32 -3.64 -6.95
C ASP A 54 -2.08 -2.79 -7.20
N GLU A 55 -2.26 -1.57 -7.75
CA GLU A 55 -1.15 -0.64 -7.99
C GLU A 55 -0.44 -0.25 -6.68
N CYS A 56 -1.19 -0.06 -5.60
CA CYS A 56 -0.61 0.29 -4.30
C CYS A 56 0.31 -0.82 -3.78
N LEU A 57 -0.10 -2.08 -3.92
CA LEU A 57 0.68 -3.23 -3.46
C LEU A 57 1.89 -3.52 -4.33
N GLU A 58 1.79 -3.29 -5.64
CA GLU A 58 2.94 -3.35 -6.54
C GLU A 58 4.02 -2.36 -6.08
N VAL A 59 3.64 -1.09 -5.90
CA VAL A 59 4.56 -0.06 -5.41
C VAL A 59 5.11 -0.37 -4.01
N LEU A 60 4.29 -0.89 -3.10
CA LEU A 60 4.75 -1.29 -1.76
C LEU A 60 5.85 -2.34 -1.81
N ARG A 61 5.66 -3.42 -2.59
CA ARG A 61 6.66 -4.47 -2.74
C ARG A 61 7.97 -3.92 -3.30
N HIS A 62 7.90 -3.04 -4.29
CA HIS A 62 9.09 -2.39 -4.83
C HIS A 62 9.77 -1.48 -3.80
N LEU A 63 9.01 -0.67 -3.03
CA LEU A 63 9.62 0.23 -2.05
C LEU A 63 10.26 -0.54 -0.89
N TRP A 64 9.70 -1.69 -0.49
CA TRP A 64 10.25 -2.52 0.58
C TRP A 64 11.46 -3.35 0.16
N SER A 65 11.77 -3.48 -1.13
CA SER A 65 13.06 -4.06 -1.55
C SER A 65 14.25 -3.19 -1.15
N GLY A 66 14.00 -1.91 -0.83
CA GLY A 66 15.04 -0.93 -0.48
C GLY A 66 15.70 -0.29 -1.70
N GLU A 67 15.25 -0.62 -2.91
CA GLU A 67 15.75 -0.02 -4.14
C GLU A 67 15.03 1.30 -4.48
N ARG A 68 15.61 2.07 -5.41
CA ARG A 68 14.92 3.24 -5.97
C ARG A 68 13.87 2.78 -6.98
N VAL A 69 12.63 3.19 -6.73
CA VAL A 69 11.45 2.82 -7.50
C VAL A 69 10.97 4.00 -8.33
N SER A 70 10.68 3.72 -9.59
CA SER A 70 9.81 4.55 -10.43
C SER A 70 8.63 3.69 -10.86
N PHE A 71 7.42 4.20 -10.71
CA PHE A 71 6.18 3.51 -11.06
C PHE A 71 5.22 4.49 -11.71
N SER A 72 4.63 4.11 -12.84
CA SER A 72 3.67 4.92 -13.58
C SER A 72 2.40 4.12 -13.82
N GLY A 73 1.48 4.21 -12.86
CA GLY A 73 0.18 3.55 -12.90
C GLY A 73 -0.94 4.51 -13.25
N ARG A 74 -2.17 4.00 -13.28
CA ARG A 74 -3.37 4.81 -13.53
C ARG A 74 -3.70 5.71 -12.34
N HIS A 75 -3.37 5.26 -11.14
CA HIS A 75 -3.78 5.91 -9.89
C HIS A 75 -2.61 6.47 -9.10
N PHE A 76 -1.41 5.90 -9.27
CA PHE A 76 -0.22 6.34 -8.57
C PHE A 76 0.95 6.56 -9.52
N GLN A 77 1.70 7.62 -9.26
CA GLN A 77 2.97 7.91 -9.89
C GLN A 77 4.02 8.01 -8.79
N VAL A 78 5.11 7.26 -8.92
CA VAL A 78 6.30 7.37 -8.09
C VAL A 78 7.47 7.57 -9.02
N THR A 79 8.37 8.49 -8.67
CA THR A 79 9.52 8.82 -9.51
C THR A 79 10.78 8.77 -8.67
N HIS A 80 11.69 7.85 -9.01
CA HIS A 80 13.03 7.73 -8.46
C HIS A 80 13.09 7.85 -6.92
N THR A 81 12.18 7.16 -6.24
CA THR A 81 12.00 7.26 -4.79
C THR A 81 12.33 5.94 -4.11
N MET A 82 12.88 5.99 -2.90
CA MET A 82 13.07 4.83 -2.02
C MET A 82 12.60 5.16 -0.61
N ILE A 83 12.40 4.14 0.23
CA ILE A 83 12.20 4.34 1.67
C ILE A 83 13.35 3.71 2.46
N ASN A 84 13.63 4.29 3.63
CA ASN A 84 14.56 3.75 4.62
C ASN A 84 14.07 4.15 6.02
N PRO A 85 14.01 3.22 7.01
CA PRO A 85 14.20 1.78 6.87
C PRO A 85 13.14 1.12 5.98
N THR A 86 13.42 -0.08 5.49
CA THR A 86 12.42 -1.02 4.97
C THR A 86 11.91 -1.90 6.12
N PRO A 87 10.67 -2.43 6.05
CA PRO A 87 10.20 -3.39 7.03
C PRO A 87 10.94 -4.73 6.88
N ASN A 88 10.87 -5.55 7.93
CA ASN A 88 11.34 -6.94 7.91
C ASN A 88 10.66 -7.70 6.75
N PRO A 89 11.40 -8.51 5.96
CA PRO A 89 10.82 -9.34 4.89
C PRO A 89 9.65 -10.22 5.33
N ALA A 90 9.58 -10.63 6.60
CA ALA A 90 8.44 -11.38 7.15
C ALA A 90 7.13 -10.55 7.26
N ALA A 91 7.22 -9.23 7.14
CA ALA A 91 6.08 -8.31 7.16
C ALA A 91 5.38 -8.18 5.80
N GLU A 92 5.76 -9.00 4.80
CA GLU A 92 5.02 -9.06 3.54
C GLU A 92 3.52 -9.28 3.78
N PRO A 93 2.64 -8.48 3.16
CA PRO A 93 1.22 -8.50 3.44
C PRO A 93 0.65 -9.84 2.96
N PRO A 94 -0.04 -10.59 3.83
CA PRO A 94 -0.92 -11.64 3.36
C PRO A 94 -2.00 -11.01 2.46
N TYR A 95 -1.87 -11.21 1.16
CA TYR A 95 -2.87 -10.75 0.20
C TYR A 95 -4.03 -11.74 0.18
N LEU A 96 -5.10 -11.44 0.92
CA LEU A 96 -6.38 -12.14 0.78
C LEU A 96 -7.17 -11.50 -0.37
N GLY A 97 -6.80 -11.85 -1.59
CA GLY A 97 -7.55 -11.46 -2.79
C GLY A 97 -8.78 -12.35 -2.94
N PHE A 98 -9.99 -11.79 -2.81
CA PHE A 98 -11.19 -12.44 -3.30
C PHE A 98 -11.24 -12.22 -4.82
N ARG A 99 -10.97 -13.29 -5.58
CA ARG A 99 -11.26 -13.35 -7.02
C ARG A 99 -12.76 -13.28 -7.27
#